data_AF-A0A3N5RKN1-F1
#
_entry.id   AF-A0A3N5RKN1-F1
#
_cell.length_a   1.000
_cell.length_b   1.000
_cell.length_c   1.000
_cell.angle_alpha   90.00
_cell.angle_beta   90.00
_cell.angle_gamma   90.00
#
_symmetry.space_group_name_H-M   'P 1'
#
loop_
_entity.id
_entity.type
_entity.pdbx_description
1 polymer ?
#
loop_
_entity_poly.entity_id
_entity_poly.type
_entity_poly.pdbx_seq_one_letter_code
_entity_poly.pdbx_strand_id
1 'polypeptide(L)'
;MPYVRREYISGKPQLKIARFSSGQAKEDYDYKLELIVSEKMQIRHNALEAARLAANKSMAQAGDLSFFSRLTVYPHLVLRENKMIATAGADRL
;
A
#
# COMPACT_ATOMS: atom_id res chain seq x y z
N MET A 1 -2.59 -7.47 -19.65
CA MET A 1 -2.15 -8.59 -18.79
C MET A 1 -1.39 -8.00 -17.59
N PRO A 2 -1.58 -8.51 -16.36
CA PRO A 2 -0.87 -7.99 -15.18
C PRO A 2 0.64 -8.28 -15.26
N TYR A 3 1.48 -7.25 -15.05
CA TYR A 3 2.94 -7.35 -15.04
C TYR A 3 3.42 -7.74 -13.64
N VAL A 4 3.42 -9.04 -13.35
CA VAL A 4 3.61 -9.60 -12.00
C VAL A 4 4.65 -10.73 -11.91
N ARG A 5 5.03 -11.33 -13.06
CA ARG A 5 5.92 -12.50 -13.13
C ARG A 5 7.36 -12.09 -12.81
N ARG A 6 7.82 -12.43 -11.61
CA ARG A 6 9.11 -11.99 -11.06
C ARG A 6 10.31 -12.52 -11.84
N GLU A 7 10.18 -13.70 -12.42
CA GLU A 7 11.19 -14.35 -13.27
C GLU A 7 11.54 -13.56 -14.54
N TYR A 8 10.69 -12.61 -14.96
CA TYR A 8 10.94 -11.76 -16.13
C TYR A 8 11.17 -10.28 -15.78
N ILE A 9 11.23 -9.94 -14.49
CA ILE A 9 11.31 -8.55 -14.01
C ILE A 9 12.58 -8.39 -13.18
N SER A 10 13.59 -7.75 -13.78
CA SER A 10 14.81 -7.35 -13.07
C SER A 10 14.59 -6.07 -12.25
N GLY A 11 15.30 -5.94 -11.12
CA GLY A 11 15.34 -4.70 -10.35
C GLY A 11 14.02 -4.31 -9.66
N LYS A 12 13.34 -5.26 -9.02
CA LYS A 12 12.08 -4.96 -8.31
C LYS A 12 12.30 -3.92 -7.20
N PRO A 13 11.48 -2.85 -7.13
CA PRO A 13 11.56 -1.90 -6.03
C PRO A 13 11.13 -2.56 -4.72
N GLN A 14 11.72 -2.11 -3.61
CA GLN A 14 11.30 -2.55 -2.28
C GLN A 14 9.89 -2.06 -1.97
N LEU A 15 9.10 -2.91 -1.31
CA LEU A 15 7.78 -2.54 -0.83
C LEU A 15 7.89 -1.52 0.30
N LYS A 16 7.24 -0.36 0.16
CA LYS A 16 7.21 0.66 1.23
C LYS A 16 6.30 0.33 2.41
N ILE A 17 5.35 -0.59 2.24
CA ILE A 17 4.42 -0.99 3.30
C ILE A 17 5.21 -1.75 4.36
N ALA A 18 5.27 -1.21 5.59
CA ALA A 18 6.09 -1.75 6.65
C ALA A 18 5.46 -2.98 7.32
N ARG A 19 4.14 -2.96 7.50
CA ARG A 19 3.36 -4.03 8.14
C ARG A 19 1.92 -4.04 7.62
N PHE A 20 1.32 -5.21 7.57
CA PHE A 20 -0.06 -5.38 7.09
C PHE A 20 -1.09 -5.41 8.22
N SER A 21 -0.67 -5.53 9.47
CA SER A 21 -1.55 -5.50 10.65
C SER A 21 -1.00 -4.55 11.72
N SER A 22 -1.89 -4.02 12.54
CA SER A 22 -1.57 -3.14 13.68
C SER A 22 -2.67 -3.27 14.75
N GLY A 23 -2.33 -2.94 16.00
CA GLY A 23 -3.20 -3.18 17.14
C GLY A 23 -3.15 -4.64 17.64
N GLN A 24 -4.13 -5.03 18.45
CA GLN A 24 -4.19 -6.35 19.07
C GLN A 24 -5.23 -7.23 18.38
N ALA A 25 -4.84 -8.39 17.86
CA ALA A 25 -5.83 -9.33 17.31
C ALA A 25 -6.61 -10.00 18.45
N LYS A 26 -7.94 -9.90 18.41
CA LYS A 26 -8.88 -10.57 19.32
C LYS A 26 -10.16 -10.93 18.58
N GLU A 27 -10.94 -11.86 19.13
CA GLU A 27 -12.22 -12.31 18.56
C GLU A 27 -13.44 -11.56 19.13
N ASP A 28 -13.24 -10.74 20.17
CA ASP A 28 -14.29 -10.09 20.98
C ASP A 28 -14.54 -8.62 20.64
N TYR A 29 -14.34 -8.22 19.37
CA TYR A 29 -14.69 -6.87 18.92
C TYR A 29 -16.18 -6.75 18.58
N ASP A 30 -16.84 -5.72 19.10
CA ASP A 30 -18.26 -5.46 18.85
C ASP A 30 -18.57 -5.07 17.40
N TYR A 31 -17.60 -4.42 16.72
CA TYR A 31 -17.79 -3.83 15.40
C TYR A 31 -16.67 -4.21 14.42
N LYS A 32 -17.07 -4.42 13.16
CA LYS A 32 -16.18 -4.59 12.01
C LYS A 32 -16.41 -3.47 11.02
N LEU A 33 -15.37 -2.68 10.75
CA LEU A 33 -15.38 -1.61 9.75
C LEU A 33 -14.54 -2.02 8.54
N GLU A 34 -15.06 -1.82 7.34
CA GLU A 34 -14.36 -2.14 6.09
C GLU A 34 -14.33 -0.92 5.17
N LEU A 35 -13.13 -0.52 4.73
CA LEU A 35 -12.94 0.47 3.69
C LEU A 35 -12.91 -0.24 2.34
N ILE A 36 -13.96 -0.06 1.55
CA ILE A 36 -14.15 -0.74 0.26
C ILE A 36 -14.01 0.27 -0.88
N VAL A 37 -13.37 -0.15 -1.97
CA VAL A 37 -13.30 0.63 -3.20
C VAL A 37 -14.64 0.60 -3.94
N SER A 38 -15.13 1.75 -4.36
CA SER A 38 -16.36 1.87 -5.17
C SER A 38 -16.15 1.52 -6.63
N GLU A 39 -14.91 1.63 -7.11
CA GLU A 39 -14.57 1.48 -8.53
C GLU A 39 -13.28 0.68 -8.72
N LYS A 40 -13.12 0.14 -9.93
CA LYS A 40 -11.93 -0.63 -10.31
C LYS A 40 -10.75 0.32 -10.57
N MET A 41 -9.74 0.25 -9.70
CA MET A 41 -8.55 1.10 -9.82
C MET A 41 -7.27 0.36 -9.39
N GLN A 42 -6.12 1.00 -9.64
CA GLN A 42 -4.84 0.56 -9.12
C GLN A 42 -4.35 1.56 -8.07
N ILE A 43 -4.02 1.08 -6.88
CA ILE A 43 -3.54 1.89 -5.77
C ILE A 43 -2.04 1.63 -5.60
N ARG A 44 -1.24 2.70 -5.67
CA ARG A 44 0.21 2.62 -5.49
C ARG A 44 0.56 2.25 -4.04
N HIS A 45 1.65 1.51 -3.83
CA HIS A 45 2.06 1.06 -2.49
C HIS A 45 2.29 2.22 -1.49
N ASN A 46 2.65 3.41 -1.99
CA ASN A 46 2.90 4.58 -1.16
C ASN A 46 1.58 5.16 -0.63
N ALA A 47 0.53 5.15 -1.45
CA ALA A 47 -0.81 5.52 -1.02
C ALA A 47 -1.37 4.52 0.01
N LEU A 48 -1.13 3.22 -0.19
CA LEU A 48 -1.53 2.19 0.78
C LEU A 48 -0.86 2.38 2.15
N GLU A 49 0.47 2.63 2.18
CA GLU A 49 1.17 2.87 3.44
C GLU A 49 0.74 4.19 4.10
N ALA A 50 0.54 5.25 3.31
CA ALA A 50 0.04 6.53 3.83
C ALA A 50 -1.35 6.39 4.46
N ALA A 51 -2.27 5.68 3.78
CA ALA A 51 -3.61 5.40 4.31
C ALA A 51 -3.55 4.56 5.58
N ARG A 52 -2.70 3.53 5.62
CA ARG A 52 -2.49 2.68 6.81
C ARG A 52 -1.96 3.50 8.00
N LEU A 53 -0.97 4.36 7.78
CA LEU A 53 -0.41 5.23 8.82
C LEU A 53 -1.46 6.22 9.35
N ALA A 54 -2.23 6.85 8.44
CA ALA A 54 -3.27 7.79 8.82
C ALA A 54 -4.36 7.11 9.65
N ALA A 55 -4.89 5.96 9.19
CA ALA A 55 -5.88 5.18 9.92
C ALA A 55 -5.35 4.73 11.29
N ASN A 56 -4.12 4.22 11.35
CA ASN A 56 -3.52 3.79 12.61
C ASN A 56 -3.31 4.96 13.59
N LYS A 57 -2.91 6.14 13.11
CA LYS A 57 -2.75 7.33 13.94
C LYS A 57 -4.08 7.77 14.56
N SER A 58 -5.17 7.70 13.79
CA SER A 58 -6.51 8.00 14.29
C SER A 58 -6.97 6.96 15.32
N MET A 59 -6.82 5.67 15.02
CA MET A 59 -7.25 4.59 15.93
C MET A 59 -6.42 4.53 17.22
N ALA A 60 -5.12 4.82 17.16
CA ALA A 60 -4.24 4.84 18.33
C ALA A 60 -4.67 5.87 19.39
N GLN A 61 -5.49 6.87 19.04
CA GLN A 61 -6.07 7.80 20.03
C GLN A 61 -7.02 7.09 21.02
N ALA A 62 -7.60 5.96 20.62
CA ALA A 62 -8.41 5.11 21.49
C ALA A 62 -7.58 4.06 22.27
N GLY A 63 -6.25 4.03 22.09
CA GLY A 63 -5.33 3.07 22.71
C GLY A 63 -5.00 1.85 21.84
N ASP A 64 -3.77 1.34 21.93
CA ASP A 64 -3.27 0.28 21.03
C ASP A 64 -3.92 -1.10 21.23
N LEU A 65 -4.57 -1.33 22.38
CA LEU A 65 -5.26 -2.59 22.72
C LEU A 65 -6.75 -2.56 22.39
N SER A 66 -7.29 -1.41 21.98
CA SER A 66 -8.73 -1.21 21.74
C SER A 66 -9.14 -1.47 20.29
N PHE A 67 -8.20 -1.69 19.37
CA PHE A 67 -8.50 -1.96 17.98
C PHE A 67 -7.57 -3.00 17.36
N PHE A 68 -8.07 -3.59 16.27
CA PHE A 68 -7.28 -4.34 15.31
C PHE A 68 -7.50 -3.75 13.92
N SER A 69 -6.42 -3.42 13.22
CA SER A 69 -6.48 -2.93 11.85
C SER A 69 -5.62 -3.80 10.94
N ARG A 70 -6.15 -4.13 9.76
CA ARG A 70 -5.48 -4.95 8.75
C ARG A 70 -5.62 -4.35 7.38
N LEU A 71 -4.49 -4.11 6.72
CA LEU A 71 -4.43 -3.86 5.28
C LEU A 71 -4.58 -5.20 4.55
N THR A 72 -5.68 -5.39 3.84
CA THR A 72 -6.02 -6.67 3.19
C THR A 72 -5.37 -6.86 1.82
N VAL A 73 -5.01 -5.78 1.14
CA VAL A 73 -4.49 -5.80 -0.24
C VAL A 73 -2.96 -5.81 -0.29
N TYR A 74 -2.39 -6.68 -1.14
CA TYR A 74 -0.96 -6.68 -1.44
C TYR A 74 -0.69 -6.13 -2.84
N PRO A 75 0.24 -5.19 -3.03
CA PRO A 75 0.53 -4.60 -4.33
C PRO A 75 1.40 -5.54 -5.18
N HIS A 76 0.77 -6.45 -5.92
CA HIS A 76 1.47 -7.43 -6.77
C HIS A 76 2.00 -6.82 -8.07
N LEU A 77 1.33 -5.80 -8.61
CA LEU A 77 1.62 -5.23 -9.91
C LEU A 77 2.91 -4.38 -9.86
N VAL A 78 3.85 -4.69 -10.74
CA VAL A 78 5.06 -3.89 -10.92
C VAL A 78 4.77 -2.78 -11.93
N LEU A 79 5.00 -1.53 -11.52
CA LEU A 79 4.88 -0.36 -12.39
C LEU A 79 6.19 -0.16 -13.15
N ARG A 80 6.09 0.38 -14.37
CA ARG A 80 7.23 0.73 -15.22
C ARG A 80 7.13 2.20 -15.58
N GLU A 81 8.28 2.81 -15.75
CA GLU A 81 8.43 4.18 -16.19
C GLU A 81 9.53 4.22 -17.25
N ASN A 82 9.36 5.05 -18.28
CA ASN A 82 10.44 5.37 -19.19
C ASN A 82 11.30 6.46 -18.53
N LYS A 83 12.58 6.18 -18.30
CA LYS A 83 13.46 7.08 -17.55
C LYS A 83 13.74 8.32 -18.39
N MET A 84 13.30 9.48 -17.90
CA MET A 84 13.56 10.77 -18.53
C MET A 84 14.68 11.55 -17.83
N ILE A 85 15.37 12.41 -18.56
CA ILE A 85 16.41 13.31 -18.03
C ILE A 85 15.89 14.75 -18.07
N ALA A 86 15.69 15.33 -16.89
CA ALA A 86 15.27 16.73 -16.77
C ALA A 86 16.46 17.70 -16.85
N THR A 87 17.27 17.61 -17.91
CA THR A 87 18.44 18.49 -18.13
C THR A 87 18.34 19.17 -19.50
N ALA A 88 18.90 20.37 -19.64
CA ALA A 88 18.89 21.09 -20.92
C ALA A 88 19.59 20.26 -22.02
N GLY A 89 18.96 20.14 -23.19
CA GLY A 89 19.45 19.34 -24.32
C GLY A 89 19.08 17.85 -24.29
N ALA A 90 18.14 17.43 -23.44
CA ALA A 90 17.67 16.05 -23.33
C ALA A 90 16.47 15.73 -24.27
N ASP A 91 16.50 16.20 -25.52
CA ASP A 91 15.35 16.12 -26.45
C ASP A 91 14.93 14.69 -26.85
N ARG A 92 15.71 13.68 -26.48
CA ARG A 92 15.48 12.25 -26.79
C ARG A 92 15.47 11.32 -25.56
N LEU A 93 15.57 11.86 -24.34
CA LEU A 93 15.62 11.08 -23.10
C LEU A 93 14.72 11.69 -22.02
#